data_AF-A0A4V2MMP8-F1
#
_entry.id   AF-A0A4V2MMP8-F1
#
_cell.length_a   1.000
_cell.length_b   1.000
_cell.length_c   1.000
_cell.angle_alpha   90.00
_cell.angle_beta   90.00
_cell.angle_gamma   90.00
#
_symmetry.space_group_name_H-M   'P 1'
#
loop_
_entity.id
_entity.type
_entity.pdbx_description
1 polymer ?
#
loop_
_entity_poly.entity_id
_entity_poly.type
_entity_poly.pdbx_seq_one_letter_code
_entity_poly.pdbx_strand_id
1 'polypeptide(L)'
;MKIGVISHLKHPISAPFAGGLEVFTHQVTNALTALGHQVTLFASSSSDPTLPLEAILSDDHYDQVSRTRKGQRNLPSEYIAEHHAYFGLMCKIDALGLDVIFNNSLHYIPITMANTIRTPMVTVLHTPPFYELELAIAAERRRPVMNYVTVSYQSAFNWQKLIAECPVILNGIMLQDWDFYSSPAKEQYAIWFGRIHPDKGLHLAIKAARSAGIALHVAGAISDKRYYDREIVPILDTDITLLGLLNQKQLNQEIGEASVCLITPCWQEPFGLVVAEAMACGTPIAGFNMGALPELVTAETGVLVEFGNVPALGNAICQAMGLERKRIHLHAVNRFDFHHMIAAYEQLLEDIIEEKRNLNYAI
;
A
#
# COMPACT_ATOMS: atom_id res chain seq x y z
N MET A 1 11.97 21.47 -4.65
CA MET A 1 11.19 21.32 -5.90
C MET A 1 9.74 21.75 -5.67
N LYS A 2 9.00 22.07 -6.74
CA LYS A 2 7.53 22.15 -6.76
C LYS A 2 6.96 20.79 -7.19
N ILE A 3 6.41 20.04 -6.26
CA ILE A 3 6.01 18.64 -6.46
C ILE A 3 4.49 18.52 -6.45
N GLY A 4 3.91 18.01 -7.53
CA GLY A 4 2.50 17.65 -7.56
C GLY A 4 2.29 16.18 -7.24
N VAL A 5 1.74 15.85 -6.07
CA VAL A 5 1.40 14.48 -5.68
C VAL A 5 -0.03 14.18 -6.10
N ILE A 6 -0.24 13.22 -7.00
CA ILE A 6 -1.59 12.78 -7.40
C ILE A 6 -1.95 11.54 -6.57
N SER A 7 -2.95 11.63 -5.70
CA SER A 7 -3.41 10.47 -4.93
C SER A 7 -4.42 9.64 -5.72
N HIS A 8 -4.69 8.41 -5.25
CA HIS A 8 -5.94 7.75 -5.63
C HIS A 8 -7.13 8.50 -4.99
N LEU A 9 -8.33 8.36 -5.56
CA LEU A 9 -9.52 9.12 -5.15
C LEU A 9 -10.60 8.28 -4.45
N LYS A 10 -10.43 6.95 -4.44
CA LYS A 10 -11.40 6.01 -3.87
C LYS A 10 -11.59 6.17 -2.36
N HIS A 11 -10.53 6.52 -1.64
CA HIS A 11 -10.56 6.77 -0.20
C HIS A 11 -9.84 8.07 0.12
N PRO A 12 -10.24 8.79 1.17
CA PRO A 12 -9.56 10.00 1.59
C PRO A 12 -8.16 9.70 2.13
N ILE A 13 -7.23 10.62 1.88
CA ILE A 13 -5.87 10.57 2.43
C ILE A 13 -5.90 11.15 3.85
N SER A 14 -6.47 10.40 4.78
CA SER A 14 -6.67 10.79 6.17
C SER A 14 -6.80 9.58 7.09
N ALA A 15 -6.38 9.72 8.35
CA ALA A 15 -6.64 8.71 9.37
C ALA A 15 -8.13 8.70 9.79
N PRO A 16 -8.73 7.53 10.09
CA PRO A 16 -8.15 6.20 9.94
C PRO A 16 -8.05 5.80 8.46
N PHE A 17 -6.87 5.33 8.07
CA PHE A 17 -6.58 5.01 6.67
C PHE A 17 -7.29 3.74 6.22
N ALA A 18 -7.78 3.74 4.97
CA ALA A 18 -8.40 2.56 4.38
C ALA A 18 -7.38 1.46 4.06
N GLY A 19 -6.12 1.81 3.76
CA GLY A 19 -5.08 0.85 3.42
C GLY A 19 -3.68 1.47 3.37
N GLY A 20 -2.75 0.70 2.84
CA GLY A 20 -1.33 1.09 2.80
C GLY A 20 -1.02 2.20 1.79
N LEU A 21 -1.83 2.37 0.74
CA LEU A 21 -1.62 3.42 -0.24
C LEU A 21 -1.96 4.81 0.33
N GLU A 22 -3.02 4.89 1.12
CA GLU A 22 -3.42 6.10 1.81
C GLU A 22 -2.34 6.51 2.82
N VAL A 23 -1.83 5.54 3.60
CA VAL A 23 -0.69 5.74 4.53
C VAL A 23 0.54 6.23 3.78
N PHE A 24 0.93 5.54 2.70
CA PHE A 24 2.08 5.89 1.87
C PHE A 24 1.97 7.33 1.34
N THR A 25 0.84 7.66 0.71
CA THR A 25 0.63 8.98 0.10
C THR A 25 0.65 10.08 1.16
N HIS A 26 0.03 9.85 2.31
CA HIS A 26 0.04 10.79 3.44
C HIS A 26 1.45 11.03 3.97
N GLN A 27 2.20 9.96 4.26
CA GLN A 27 3.54 10.04 4.83
C GLN A 27 4.52 10.70 3.86
N VAL A 28 4.51 10.29 2.58
CA VAL A 28 5.34 10.89 1.54
C VAL A 28 5.06 12.37 1.36
N THR A 29 3.78 12.77 1.31
CA THR A 29 3.39 14.18 1.17
C THR A 29 3.94 15.03 2.31
N ASN A 30 3.79 14.56 3.55
CA ASN A 30 4.31 15.23 4.73
C ASN A 30 5.84 15.27 4.75
N ALA A 31 6.50 14.18 4.39
CA ALA A 31 7.96 14.09 4.41
C ALA A 31 8.60 15.02 3.37
N LEU A 32 8.10 15.03 2.13
CA LEU A 32 8.56 15.97 1.09
C LEU A 32 8.33 17.44 1.50
N THR A 33 7.22 17.71 2.19
CA THR A 33 6.95 19.06 2.73
C THR A 33 7.94 19.42 3.84
N ALA A 34 8.24 18.48 4.75
CA ALA A 34 9.20 18.66 5.83
C ALA A 34 10.65 18.83 5.34
N LEU A 35 11.00 18.23 4.21
CA LEU A 35 12.26 18.44 3.49
C LEU A 35 12.34 19.82 2.80
N GLY A 36 11.30 20.65 2.89
CA GLY A 36 11.28 22.02 2.40
C GLY A 36 10.85 22.16 0.94
N HIS A 37 10.29 21.11 0.32
CA HIS A 37 9.71 21.22 -1.00
C HIS A 37 8.33 21.90 -0.97
N GLN A 38 7.96 22.56 -2.07
CA GLN A 38 6.61 23.07 -2.26
C GLN A 38 5.74 21.94 -2.83
N VAL A 39 5.03 21.25 -1.95
CA VAL A 39 4.18 20.12 -2.33
C VAL A 39 2.74 20.58 -2.53
N THR A 40 2.07 20.06 -3.56
CA THR A 40 0.60 20.13 -3.71
C THR A 40 0.07 18.70 -3.82
N LEU A 41 -0.84 18.32 -2.92
CA LEU A 41 -1.53 17.03 -2.96
C LEU A 41 -2.87 17.18 -3.70
N PHE A 42 -3.02 16.51 -4.83
CA PHE A 42 -4.28 16.39 -5.55
C PHE A 42 -5.05 15.16 -5.07
N ALA A 43 -6.11 15.37 -4.30
CA ALA A 43 -6.89 14.29 -3.68
C ALA A 43 -8.39 14.63 -3.61
N SER A 44 -9.17 13.75 -2.97
CA SER A 44 -10.58 14.04 -2.60
C SER A 44 -10.63 15.15 -1.54
N SER A 45 -11.68 15.98 -1.59
CA SER A 45 -11.95 17.03 -0.59
C SER A 45 -12.09 16.52 0.84
N SER A 46 -12.36 15.22 0.99
CA SER A 46 -12.54 14.57 2.29
C SER A 46 -11.20 14.10 2.91
N SER A 47 -10.07 14.37 2.26
CA SER A 47 -8.72 14.09 2.78
C SER A 47 -8.32 15.08 3.87
N ASP A 48 -7.22 14.80 4.57
CA ASP A 48 -6.76 15.64 5.69
C ASP A 48 -6.50 17.10 5.24
N PRO A 49 -7.21 18.10 5.81
CA PRO A 49 -7.09 19.50 5.41
C PRO A 49 -5.78 20.16 5.89
N THR A 50 -4.99 19.49 6.74
CA THR A 50 -3.66 19.97 7.16
C THR A 50 -2.58 19.70 6.11
N LEU A 51 -2.83 18.80 5.16
CA LEU A 51 -1.98 18.57 4.00
C LEU A 51 -2.08 19.78 3.04
N PRO A 52 -1.08 20.01 2.17
CA PRO A 52 -1.16 21.02 1.13
C PRO A 52 -2.11 20.59 -0.01
N LEU A 53 -3.38 20.46 0.32
CA LEU A 53 -4.43 19.82 -0.48
C LEU A 53 -5.03 20.76 -1.53
N GLU A 54 -5.05 20.30 -2.79
CA GLU A 54 -5.94 20.80 -3.84
C GLU A 54 -6.97 19.70 -4.17
N ALA A 55 -8.21 19.92 -3.77
CA ALA A 55 -9.29 18.96 -4.03
C ALA A 55 -9.61 18.89 -5.53
N ILE A 56 -9.51 17.70 -6.12
CA ILE A 56 -9.87 17.45 -7.53
C ILE A 56 -11.19 16.66 -7.66
N LEU A 57 -11.67 16.11 -6.57
CA LEU A 57 -12.96 15.45 -6.45
C LEU A 57 -13.65 15.96 -5.17
N SER A 58 -14.91 16.38 -5.29
CA SER A 58 -15.74 16.77 -4.15
C SER A 58 -17.02 15.94 -4.09
N ASP A 59 -17.54 15.75 -2.88
CA ASP A 59 -18.82 15.06 -2.65
C ASP A 59 -19.98 15.79 -3.36
N ASP A 60 -19.91 17.13 -3.44
CA ASP A 60 -20.93 17.98 -4.07
C ASP A 60 -20.96 17.92 -5.61
N HIS A 61 -19.83 17.62 -6.28
CA HIS A 61 -19.77 17.56 -7.74
C HIS A 61 -20.65 16.45 -8.34
N TYR A 62 -21.03 15.45 -7.55
CA TYR A 62 -21.78 14.31 -8.04
C TYR A 62 -23.31 14.46 -7.90
N ASP A 63 -23.80 15.12 -6.85
CA ASP A 63 -25.23 15.19 -6.56
C ASP A 63 -26.02 16.05 -7.58
N GLN A 64 -25.36 16.97 -8.28
CA GLN A 64 -26.01 17.80 -9.29
C GLN A 64 -26.12 17.13 -10.68
N VAL A 65 -25.14 16.31 -11.08
CA VAL A 65 -25.12 15.70 -12.41
C VAL A 65 -25.94 14.40 -12.45
N SER A 66 -25.96 13.63 -11.35
CA SER A 66 -26.68 12.36 -11.24
C SER A 66 -28.22 12.50 -11.22
N ARG A 67 -28.74 13.66 -10.77
CA ARG A 67 -30.19 13.92 -10.68
C ARG A 67 -30.90 13.97 -12.04
N THR A 68 -30.19 14.14 -13.15
CA THR A 68 -30.79 14.26 -14.49
C THR A 68 -30.86 12.95 -15.28
N ARG A 69 -30.26 11.84 -14.79
CA ARG A 69 -30.18 10.57 -15.54
C ARG A 69 -30.61 9.34 -14.73
N LYS A 70 -31.73 9.42 -14.00
CA LYS A 70 -32.39 8.24 -13.42
C LYS A 70 -32.99 7.37 -14.53
N GLY A 71 -32.33 6.27 -14.92
CA GLY A 71 -33.01 5.26 -15.74
C GLY A 71 -32.17 4.26 -16.54
N GLN A 72 -30.84 4.33 -16.58
CA GLN A 72 -30.04 3.39 -17.38
C GLN A 72 -29.00 2.66 -16.51
N ARG A 73 -28.68 1.42 -16.89
CA ARG A 73 -27.60 0.61 -16.28
C ARG A 73 -26.29 1.38 -16.40
N ASN A 74 -25.97 2.14 -15.36
CA ASN A 74 -24.80 3.01 -15.35
C ASN A 74 -23.55 2.19 -15.00
N LEU A 75 -22.42 2.52 -15.63
CA LEU A 75 -21.09 2.29 -15.04
C LEU A 75 -21.12 2.78 -13.57
N PRO A 76 -20.32 2.20 -12.65
CA PRO A 76 -20.25 2.69 -11.28
C PRO A 76 -19.95 4.19 -11.33
N SER A 77 -20.88 4.99 -10.85
CA SER A 77 -20.86 6.44 -11.02
C SER A 77 -19.62 7.09 -10.41
N GLU A 78 -19.07 6.45 -9.39
CA GLU A 78 -17.82 6.79 -8.73
C GLU A 78 -16.64 6.73 -9.71
N TYR A 79 -16.52 5.66 -10.50
CA TYR A 79 -15.41 5.49 -11.46
C TYR A 79 -15.43 6.57 -12.56
N ILE A 80 -16.61 6.99 -13.02
CA ILE A 80 -16.73 8.12 -13.96
C ILE A 80 -16.32 9.44 -13.30
N ALA A 81 -16.69 9.65 -12.03
CA ALA A 81 -16.32 10.86 -11.31
C ALA A 81 -14.79 10.94 -11.11
N GLU A 82 -14.16 9.84 -10.71
CA GLU A 82 -12.69 9.73 -10.64
C GLU A 82 -12.06 10.03 -12.00
N HIS A 83 -12.59 9.43 -13.08
CA HIS A 83 -12.12 9.71 -14.43
C HIS A 83 -12.15 11.20 -14.78
N HIS A 84 -13.28 11.89 -14.56
CA HIS A 84 -13.39 13.32 -14.85
C HIS A 84 -12.49 14.18 -13.95
N ALA A 85 -12.32 13.82 -12.68
CA ALA A 85 -11.42 14.50 -11.76
C ALA A 85 -9.98 14.46 -12.26
N TYR A 86 -9.47 13.28 -12.62
CA TYR A 86 -8.14 13.15 -13.19
C TYR A 86 -8.02 13.83 -14.54
N PHE A 87 -9.00 13.68 -15.43
CA PHE A 87 -8.98 14.34 -16.74
C PHE A 87 -8.91 15.87 -16.60
N GLY A 88 -9.75 16.43 -15.74
CA GLY A 88 -9.76 17.86 -15.43
C GLY A 88 -8.44 18.35 -14.85
N LEU A 89 -7.83 17.58 -13.94
CA LEU A 89 -6.48 17.86 -13.43
C LEU A 89 -5.45 17.85 -14.57
N MET A 90 -5.38 16.79 -15.36
CA MET A 90 -4.38 16.64 -16.42
C MET A 90 -4.50 17.72 -17.50
N CYS A 91 -5.69 18.25 -17.77
CA CYS A 91 -5.88 19.38 -18.69
C CYS A 91 -5.26 20.70 -18.21
N LYS A 92 -5.11 20.89 -16.90
CA LYS A 92 -4.59 22.14 -16.30
C LYS A 92 -3.21 21.98 -15.64
N ILE A 93 -2.68 20.76 -15.52
CA ILE A 93 -1.53 20.45 -14.66
C ILE A 93 -0.26 21.25 -15.02
N ASP A 94 -0.01 21.46 -16.32
CA ASP A 94 1.13 22.25 -16.80
C ASP A 94 1.04 23.74 -16.43
N ALA A 95 -0.18 24.27 -16.26
CA ALA A 95 -0.38 25.67 -15.88
C ALA A 95 -0.04 25.91 -14.39
N LEU A 96 0.07 24.84 -13.59
CA LEU A 96 0.43 24.91 -12.18
C LEU A 96 1.94 25.17 -11.97
N GLY A 97 2.76 25.04 -13.02
CA GLY A 97 4.19 25.33 -12.96
C GLY A 97 4.95 24.42 -11.99
N LEU A 98 4.57 23.14 -11.94
CA LEU A 98 5.22 22.10 -11.16
C LEU A 98 6.57 21.73 -11.80
N ASP A 99 7.55 21.35 -10.99
CA ASP A 99 8.82 20.82 -11.47
C ASP A 99 8.67 19.33 -11.84
N VAL A 100 7.89 18.57 -11.07
CA VAL A 100 7.67 17.13 -11.26
C VAL A 100 6.33 16.69 -10.68
N ILE A 101 5.74 15.65 -11.28
CA ILE A 101 4.52 15.00 -10.82
C ILE A 101 4.87 13.65 -10.20
N PHE A 102 4.40 13.41 -8.98
CA PHE A 102 4.50 12.14 -8.29
C PHE A 102 3.12 11.45 -8.24
N ASN A 103 2.90 10.48 -9.13
CA ASN A 103 1.59 9.88 -9.35
C ASN A 103 1.39 8.56 -8.58
N ASN A 104 0.37 8.54 -7.72
CA ASN A 104 -0.09 7.41 -6.92
C ASN A 104 -1.58 7.06 -7.20
N SER A 105 -2.16 7.57 -8.31
CA SER A 105 -3.61 7.55 -8.57
C SER A 105 -4.27 6.19 -8.78
N LEU A 106 -3.49 5.15 -9.10
CA LEU A 106 -4.01 3.85 -9.57
C LEU A 106 -5.03 3.97 -10.72
N HIS A 107 -4.94 5.04 -11.51
CA HIS A 107 -5.89 5.31 -12.58
C HIS A 107 -5.17 5.50 -13.91
N TYR A 108 -5.83 5.07 -14.99
CA TYR A 108 -5.25 5.03 -16.32
C TYR A 108 -5.11 6.42 -16.97
N ILE A 109 -5.87 7.42 -16.49
CA ILE A 109 -5.92 8.77 -17.10
C ILE A 109 -4.60 9.53 -17.01
N PRO A 110 -3.97 9.69 -15.83
CA PRO A 110 -2.66 10.36 -15.75
C PRO A 110 -1.61 9.74 -16.68
N ILE A 111 -1.59 8.41 -16.80
CA ILE A 111 -0.67 7.68 -17.69
C ILE A 111 -1.02 7.92 -19.16
N THR A 112 -2.29 7.78 -19.53
CA THR A 112 -2.76 7.96 -20.91
C THR A 112 -2.47 9.37 -21.43
N MET A 113 -2.59 10.38 -20.55
CA MET A 113 -2.36 11.79 -20.86
C MET A 113 -0.91 12.23 -20.64
N ALA A 114 0.01 11.32 -20.27
CA ALA A 114 1.41 11.67 -20.03
C ALA A 114 2.07 12.34 -21.25
N ASN A 115 1.70 11.90 -22.46
CA ASN A 115 2.19 12.47 -23.73
C ASN A 115 1.59 13.84 -24.09
N THR A 116 0.61 14.35 -23.34
CA THR A 116 -0.02 15.66 -23.58
C THR A 116 0.45 16.75 -22.61
N ILE A 117 1.31 16.41 -21.66
CA ILE A 117 1.84 17.34 -20.65
C ILE A 117 3.34 17.54 -20.83
N ARG A 118 3.86 18.69 -20.39
CA ARG A 118 5.29 19.02 -20.43
C ARG A 118 5.99 18.66 -19.13
N THR A 119 5.26 18.78 -18.02
CA THR A 119 5.77 18.48 -16.67
C THR A 119 6.16 17.00 -16.60
N PRO A 120 7.40 16.65 -16.19
CA PRO A 120 7.81 15.26 -16.07
C PRO A 120 7.04 14.57 -14.94
N MET A 121 6.77 13.28 -15.12
CA MET A 121 5.97 12.49 -14.19
C MET A 121 6.64 11.15 -13.88
N VAL A 122 6.59 10.75 -12.61
CA VAL A 122 6.86 9.39 -12.16
C VAL A 122 5.59 8.78 -11.59
N THR A 123 5.30 7.53 -11.92
CA THR A 123 4.18 6.77 -11.35
C THR A 123 4.68 5.61 -10.51
N VAL A 124 4.22 5.53 -9.27
CA VAL A 124 4.47 4.38 -8.40
C VAL A 124 3.42 3.31 -8.65
N LEU A 125 3.88 2.10 -8.97
CA LEU A 125 3.00 0.96 -9.23
C LEU A 125 2.77 0.19 -7.93
N HIS A 126 1.66 0.53 -7.25
CA HIS A 126 1.26 -0.05 -5.97
C HIS A 126 0.41 -1.32 -6.06
N THR A 127 0.07 -1.78 -7.28
CA THR A 127 -0.75 -2.98 -7.50
C THR A 127 -0.15 -3.85 -8.60
N PRO A 128 -0.54 -5.14 -8.69
CA PRO A 128 -0.31 -5.92 -9.88
C PRO A 128 -1.01 -5.29 -11.10
N PRO A 129 -0.63 -5.69 -12.33
CA PRO A 129 -1.31 -5.24 -13.54
C PRO A 129 -2.79 -5.59 -13.54
N PHE A 130 -3.59 -4.64 -13.98
CA PHE A 130 -4.99 -4.84 -14.32
C PHE A 130 -5.31 -4.09 -15.61
N TYR A 131 -6.39 -4.49 -16.27
CA TYR A 131 -6.68 -4.21 -17.66
C TYR A 131 -6.50 -2.74 -18.08
N GLU A 132 -7.07 -1.80 -17.33
CA GLU A 132 -7.02 -0.37 -17.66
C GLU A 132 -5.61 0.22 -17.57
N LEU A 133 -4.84 -0.13 -16.54
CA LEU A 133 -3.45 0.31 -16.42
C LEU A 133 -2.56 -0.37 -17.45
N GLU A 134 -2.77 -1.67 -17.73
CA GLU A 134 -2.01 -2.40 -18.75
C GLU A 134 -2.14 -1.72 -20.12
N LEU A 135 -3.37 -1.34 -20.50
CA LEU A 135 -3.61 -0.65 -21.77
C LEU A 135 -2.97 0.74 -21.82
N ALA A 136 -3.11 1.52 -20.74
CA ALA A 136 -2.53 2.86 -20.69
C ALA A 136 -0.99 2.83 -20.77
N ILE A 137 -0.36 1.92 -20.02
CA ILE A 137 1.09 1.75 -20.03
C ILE A 137 1.53 1.21 -21.39
N ALA A 138 0.85 0.20 -21.96
CA ALA A 138 1.18 -0.32 -23.29
C ALA A 138 1.11 0.76 -24.39
N ALA A 139 0.16 1.69 -24.29
CA ALA A 139 0.04 2.83 -25.20
C ALA A 139 1.16 3.86 -24.97
N GLU A 140 1.42 4.23 -23.72
CA GLU A 140 2.48 5.18 -23.33
C GLU A 140 3.86 4.66 -23.74
N ARG A 141 4.15 3.37 -23.58
CA ARG A 141 5.43 2.74 -23.95
C ARG A 141 5.76 2.75 -25.44
N ARG A 142 4.82 3.09 -26.32
CA ARG A 142 5.10 3.35 -27.74
C ARG A 142 5.89 4.65 -27.95
N ARG A 143 5.75 5.60 -27.03
CA ARG A 143 6.44 6.89 -26.97
C ARG A 143 6.71 7.22 -25.49
N PRO A 144 7.74 6.62 -24.90
CA PRO A 144 8.00 6.72 -23.48
C PRO A 144 8.36 8.17 -23.11
N VAL A 145 7.59 8.75 -22.20
CA VAL A 145 7.75 10.14 -21.72
C VAL A 145 7.70 10.26 -20.21
N MET A 146 7.30 9.19 -19.51
CA MET A 146 7.20 9.17 -18.05
C MET A 146 7.96 8.00 -17.43
N ASN A 147 8.24 8.15 -16.14
CA ASN A 147 8.99 7.20 -15.34
C ASN A 147 8.05 6.33 -14.50
N TYR A 148 8.49 5.11 -14.19
CA TYR A 148 7.75 4.18 -13.36
C TYR A 148 8.68 3.62 -12.30
N VAL A 149 8.13 3.32 -11.13
CA VAL A 149 8.85 2.71 -10.03
C VAL A 149 7.91 1.74 -9.31
N THR A 150 8.43 0.60 -8.85
CA THR A 150 7.66 -0.36 -8.07
C THR A 150 8.09 -0.38 -6.61
N VAL A 151 7.18 -0.85 -5.75
CA VAL A 151 7.39 -0.95 -4.29
C VAL A 151 8.09 -2.23 -3.84
N SER A 152 8.36 -3.15 -4.76
CA SER A 152 9.06 -4.43 -4.55
C SER A 152 9.60 -4.98 -5.86
N TYR A 153 10.54 -5.92 -5.76
CA TYR A 153 11.01 -6.69 -6.92
C TYR A 153 9.93 -7.60 -7.48
N GLN A 154 9.07 -8.18 -6.63
CA GLN A 154 7.92 -8.94 -7.12
C GLN A 154 6.95 -8.06 -7.94
N SER A 155 6.70 -6.82 -7.51
CA SER A 155 5.90 -5.88 -8.30
C SER A 155 6.58 -5.56 -9.63
N ALA A 156 7.90 -5.36 -9.67
CA ALA A 156 8.64 -5.16 -10.92
C ALA A 156 8.47 -6.37 -11.86
N PHE A 157 8.58 -7.59 -11.32
CA PHE A 157 8.36 -8.82 -12.08
C PHE A 157 6.93 -8.91 -12.65
N ASN A 158 5.91 -8.52 -11.88
CA ASN A 158 4.53 -8.50 -12.35
C ASN A 158 4.35 -7.56 -13.56
N TRP A 159 5.08 -6.45 -13.60
CA TRP A 159 5.02 -5.44 -14.67
C TRP A 159 6.02 -5.68 -15.82
N GLN A 160 6.91 -6.69 -15.73
CA GLN A 160 8.04 -6.87 -16.64
C GLN A 160 7.68 -6.98 -18.13
N LYS A 161 6.46 -7.45 -18.44
CA LYS A 161 5.97 -7.57 -19.82
C LYS A 161 5.78 -6.22 -20.51
N LEU A 162 5.48 -5.18 -19.73
CA LEU A 162 5.22 -3.82 -20.21
C LEU A 162 6.41 -2.89 -19.90
N ILE A 163 7.15 -3.18 -18.83
CA ILE A 163 8.26 -2.38 -18.34
C ILE A 163 9.43 -3.32 -18.05
N ALA A 164 10.31 -3.54 -19.03
CA ALA A 164 11.38 -4.54 -18.93
C ALA A 164 12.31 -4.31 -17.73
N GLU A 165 12.69 -3.06 -17.49
CA GLU A 165 13.52 -2.65 -16.35
C GLU A 165 12.76 -1.55 -15.60
N CYS A 166 12.07 -1.93 -14.52
CA CYS A 166 11.37 -1.00 -13.65
C CYS A 166 12.20 -0.80 -12.37
N PRO A 167 12.67 0.42 -12.06
CA PRO A 167 13.31 0.73 -10.80
C PRO A 167 12.46 0.30 -9.60
N VAL A 168 13.13 -0.13 -8.54
CA VAL A 168 12.48 -0.59 -7.30
C VAL A 168 12.91 0.31 -6.15
N ILE A 169 11.93 0.90 -5.47
CA ILE A 169 12.12 1.56 -4.18
C ILE A 169 11.20 0.84 -3.21
N LEU A 170 11.79 0.07 -2.28
CA LEU A 170 11.01 -0.67 -1.29
C LEU A 170 10.22 0.29 -0.41
N ASN A 171 9.00 -0.09 -0.08
CA ASN A 171 8.23 0.65 0.91
C ASN A 171 8.95 0.62 2.27
N GLY A 172 8.85 1.72 3.00
CA GLY A 172 9.35 1.86 4.35
C GLY A 172 8.24 2.22 5.33
N ILE A 173 8.54 2.02 6.61
CA ILE A 173 7.68 2.35 7.75
C ILE A 173 8.42 3.32 8.68
N MET A 174 7.65 4.15 9.37
CA MET A 174 8.18 5.05 10.39
C MET A 174 8.61 4.24 11.61
N LEU A 175 9.87 3.81 11.66
CA LEU A 175 10.39 2.89 12.68
C LEU A 175 10.17 3.42 14.11
N GLN A 176 10.14 4.74 14.30
CA GLN A 176 9.85 5.36 15.59
C GLN A 176 8.42 5.10 16.12
N ASP A 177 7.50 4.66 15.27
CA ASP A 177 6.12 4.33 15.65
C ASP A 177 5.97 2.88 16.12
N TRP A 178 7.05 2.08 16.05
CA TRP A 178 7.09 0.64 16.32
C TRP A 178 8.20 0.29 17.33
N ASP A 179 7.80 -0.05 18.56
CA ASP A 179 8.72 -0.37 19.64
C ASP A 179 9.26 -1.80 19.50
N PHE A 180 10.52 -2.02 19.84
CA PHE A 180 11.08 -3.37 19.90
C PHE A 180 10.67 -4.11 21.18
N TYR A 181 10.09 -5.30 21.04
CA TYR A 181 9.75 -6.19 22.15
C TYR A 181 10.72 -7.38 22.16
N SER A 182 11.50 -7.52 23.23
CA SER A 182 12.50 -8.59 23.35
C SER A 182 11.90 -9.98 23.55
N SER A 183 10.65 -10.06 23.99
CA SER A 183 9.92 -11.30 24.26
C SER A 183 8.42 -11.07 24.07
N PRO A 184 7.65 -12.10 23.64
CA PRO A 184 6.19 -12.00 23.60
C PRO A 184 5.59 -11.96 25.01
N ALA A 185 4.27 -11.76 25.09
CA ALA A 185 3.51 -11.89 26.32
C ALA A 185 3.60 -13.32 26.91
N LYS A 186 3.29 -13.44 28.21
CA LYS A 186 3.27 -14.73 28.91
C LYS A 186 2.20 -15.68 28.34
N GLU A 187 1.03 -15.12 28.03
CA GLU A 187 -0.04 -15.83 27.35
C GLU A 187 0.25 -15.77 25.85
N GLN A 188 0.49 -16.93 25.23
CA GLN A 188 0.87 -16.99 23.83
C GLN A 188 -0.36 -16.89 22.93
N TYR A 189 -0.32 -15.91 22.02
CA TYR A 189 -1.27 -15.77 20.93
C TYR A 189 -0.55 -15.43 19.62
N ALA A 190 -1.19 -15.76 18.51
CA ALA A 190 -0.85 -15.26 17.18
C ALA A 190 -1.64 -13.97 16.91
N ILE A 191 -1.09 -13.06 16.13
CA ILE A 191 -1.79 -11.86 15.67
C ILE A 191 -2.00 -11.89 14.16
N TRP A 192 -3.17 -11.48 13.73
CA TRP A 192 -3.46 -11.13 12.34
C TRP A 192 -4.01 -9.71 12.32
N PHE A 193 -3.50 -8.87 11.42
CA PHE A 193 -4.00 -7.51 11.32
C PHE A 193 -4.04 -6.97 9.89
N GLY A 194 -4.99 -6.07 9.66
CA GLY A 194 -5.29 -5.49 8.35
C GLY A 194 -6.79 -5.52 8.04
N ARG A 195 -7.17 -5.02 6.86
CA ARG A 195 -8.56 -5.03 6.41
C ARG A 195 -9.13 -6.45 6.40
N ILE A 196 -10.28 -6.66 7.05
CA ILE A 196 -11.02 -7.92 6.92
C ILE A 196 -11.73 -7.91 5.56
N HIS A 197 -11.06 -8.52 4.59
CA HIS A 197 -11.44 -8.55 3.18
C HIS A 197 -10.92 -9.87 2.57
N PRO A 198 -11.57 -10.42 1.53
CA PRO A 198 -11.20 -11.72 0.95
C PRO A 198 -9.75 -11.77 0.42
N ASP A 199 -9.19 -10.66 -0.04
CA ASP A 199 -7.79 -10.54 -0.48
C ASP A 199 -6.76 -10.74 0.64
N LYS A 200 -7.13 -10.55 1.92
CA LYS A 200 -6.24 -10.71 3.09
C LYS A 200 -6.37 -12.07 3.79
N GLY A 201 -7.41 -12.84 3.46
CA GLY A 201 -7.47 -14.26 3.81
C GLY A 201 -7.60 -14.62 5.28
N LEU A 202 -8.24 -13.80 6.13
CA LEU A 202 -8.43 -14.07 7.57
C LEU A 202 -8.98 -15.48 7.86
N HIS A 203 -9.91 -15.98 7.04
CA HIS A 203 -10.43 -17.36 7.14
C HIS A 203 -9.35 -18.45 7.10
N LEU A 204 -8.22 -18.23 6.41
CA LEU A 204 -7.08 -19.15 6.37
C LEU A 204 -6.24 -19.01 7.65
N ALA A 205 -6.04 -17.79 8.14
CA ALA A 205 -5.34 -17.53 9.40
C ALA A 205 -6.05 -18.18 10.59
N ILE A 206 -7.38 -18.07 10.69
CA ILE A 206 -8.19 -18.73 11.74
C ILE A 206 -7.99 -20.25 11.70
N LYS A 207 -8.07 -20.87 10.52
CA LYS A 207 -7.89 -22.32 10.38
C LYS A 207 -6.46 -22.76 10.73
N ALA A 208 -5.45 -21.96 10.38
CA ALA A 208 -4.06 -22.25 10.69
C ALA A 208 -3.75 -22.11 12.19
N ALA A 209 -4.23 -21.05 12.84
CA ALA A 209 -4.10 -20.85 14.28
C ALA A 209 -4.70 -22.03 15.07
N ARG A 210 -5.89 -22.48 14.67
CA ARG A 210 -6.52 -23.70 15.21
C ARG A 210 -5.70 -24.96 14.99
N SER A 211 -5.15 -25.13 13.79
CA SER A 211 -4.27 -26.25 13.49
C SER A 211 -2.99 -26.25 14.35
N ALA A 212 -2.53 -25.08 14.78
CA ALA A 212 -1.39 -24.92 15.67
C ALA A 212 -1.76 -24.97 17.17
N GLY A 213 -3.06 -24.91 17.50
CA GLY A 213 -3.54 -24.88 18.89
C GLY A 213 -3.23 -23.58 19.63
N ILE A 214 -3.14 -22.45 18.92
CA ILE A 214 -2.85 -21.12 19.50
C ILE A 214 -4.04 -20.19 19.33
N ALA A 215 -4.28 -19.33 20.33
CA ALA A 215 -5.29 -18.26 20.22
C ALA A 215 -4.90 -17.24 19.13
N LEU A 216 -5.90 -16.62 18.49
CA LEU A 216 -5.69 -15.63 17.44
C LEU A 216 -6.33 -14.29 17.81
N HIS A 217 -5.52 -13.24 17.89
CA HIS A 217 -5.97 -11.87 17.97
C HIS A 217 -6.10 -11.27 16.57
N VAL A 218 -7.21 -10.59 16.29
CA VAL A 218 -7.53 -10.03 14.98
C VAL A 218 -7.80 -8.54 15.11
N ALA A 219 -6.93 -7.72 14.52
CA ALA A 219 -7.09 -6.26 14.50
C ALA A 219 -7.35 -5.74 13.08
N GLY A 220 -8.39 -4.94 12.90
CA GLY A 220 -8.72 -4.31 11.63
C GLY A 220 -10.20 -4.04 11.40
N ALA A 221 -10.49 -3.15 10.47
CA ALA A 221 -11.86 -2.83 10.07
C ALA A 221 -12.45 -3.90 9.14
N ILE A 222 -13.75 -4.13 9.25
CA ILE A 222 -14.51 -4.94 8.30
C ILE A 222 -14.70 -4.14 7.01
N SER A 223 -13.91 -4.45 6.00
CA SER A 223 -13.99 -3.77 4.69
C SER A 223 -14.90 -4.49 3.70
N ASP A 224 -15.08 -5.81 3.86
CA ASP A 224 -16.08 -6.57 3.11
C ASP A 224 -17.03 -7.30 4.08
N LYS A 225 -18.21 -6.74 4.26
CA LYS A 225 -19.25 -7.28 5.14
C LYS A 225 -19.75 -8.65 4.66
N ARG A 226 -19.81 -8.89 3.35
CA ARG A 226 -20.28 -10.16 2.78
C ARG A 226 -19.29 -11.27 3.07
N TYR A 227 -17.99 -11.02 2.92
CA TYR A 227 -16.93 -11.93 3.30
C TYR A 227 -16.95 -12.21 4.79
N TYR A 228 -17.05 -11.16 5.62
CA TYR A 228 -17.12 -11.31 7.07
C TYR A 228 -18.29 -12.22 7.50
N ASP A 229 -19.50 -11.95 7.00
CA ASP A 229 -20.69 -12.72 7.39
C ASP A 229 -20.66 -14.18 6.89
N ARG A 230 -20.07 -14.43 5.71
CA ARG A 230 -20.10 -15.75 5.07
C ARG A 230 -18.93 -16.65 5.45
N GLU A 231 -17.74 -16.07 5.60
CA GLU A 231 -16.50 -16.83 5.75
C GLU A 231 -15.89 -16.72 7.14
N ILE A 232 -16.17 -15.63 7.86
CA ILE A 232 -15.57 -15.38 9.19
C ILE A 232 -16.55 -15.75 10.31
N VAL A 233 -17.75 -15.17 10.33
CA VAL A 233 -18.75 -15.42 11.38
C VAL A 233 -19.00 -16.91 11.65
N PRO A 234 -19.14 -17.79 10.64
CA PRO A 234 -19.41 -19.21 10.89
C PRO A 234 -18.25 -19.97 11.55
N ILE A 235 -17.04 -19.41 11.53
CA ILE A 235 -15.84 -20.00 12.09
C ILE A 235 -15.30 -19.20 13.28
N LEU A 236 -16.00 -18.19 13.79
CA LEU A 236 -15.61 -17.52 15.03
C LEU A 236 -15.97 -18.40 16.23
N ASP A 237 -15.04 -18.52 17.18
CA ASP A 237 -15.22 -19.23 18.45
C ASP A 237 -14.32 -18.57 19.52
N THR A 238 -14.33 -19.10 20.74
CA THR A 238 -13.63 -18.59 21.94
C THR A 238 -12.11 -18.49 21.82
N ASP A 239 -11.51 -19.12 20.82
CA ASP A 239 -10.09 -19.05 20.49
C ASP A 239 -9.71 -17.80 19.67
N ILE A 240 -10.69 -17.05 19.18
CA ILE A 240 -10.49 -15.87 18.33
C ILE A 240 -10.96 -14.59 19.04
N THR A 241 -10.05 -13.64 19.21
CA THR A 241 -10.35 -12.31 19.78
C THR A 241 -10.37 -11.26 18.70
N LEU A 242 -11.57 -10.71 18.41
CA LEU A 242 -11.73 -9.57 17.50
C LEU A 242 -11.50 -8.25 18.25
N LEU A 243 -10.37 -7.59 17.97
CA LEU A 243 -9.97 -6.34 18.61
C LEU A 243 -10.58 -5.11 17.93
N GLY A 244 -11.08 -5.27 16.70
CA GLY A 244 -11.60 -4.17 15.89
C GLY A 244 -10.48 -3.24 15.41
N LEU A 245 -10.81 -1.97 15.16
CA LEU A 245 -9.83 -0.97 14.72
C LEU A 245 -9.06 -0.42 15.93
N LEU A 246 -7.77 -0.71 15.98
CA LEU A 246 -6.85 -0.21 17.01
C LEU A 246 -6.17 1.07 16.56
N ASN A 247 -5.84 1.95 17.51
CA ASN A 247 -4.93 3.06 17.23
C ASN A 247 -3.47 2.58 17.15
N GLN A 248 -2.56 3.43 16.67
CA GLN A 248 -1.14 3.10 16.47
C GLN A 248 -0.49 2.49 17.71
N LYS A 249 -0.70 3.07 18.89
CA LYS A 249 -0.09 2.60 20.14
C LYS A 249 -0.62 1.23 20.56
N GLN A 250 -1.93 1.04 20.47
CA GLN A 250 -2.57 -0.25 20.77
C GLN A 250 -2.11 -1.34 19.79
N LEU A 251 -2.04 -1.01 18.50
CA LEU A 251 -1.59 -1.95 17.48
C LEU A 251 -0.13 -2.34 17.65
N ASN A 252 0.76 -1.38 17.92
CA ASN A 252 2.17 -1.62 18.25
C ASN A 252 2.29 -2.60 19.44
N GLN A 253 1.56 -2.35 20.52
CA GLN A 253 1.57 -3.22 21.70
C GLN A 253 1.07 -4.64 21.37
N GLU A 254 -0.09 -4.77 20.74
CA GLU A 254 -0.69 -6.07 20.39
C GLU A 254 0.21 -6.88 19.45
N ILE A 255 0.88 -6.21 18.49
CA ILE A 255 1.85 -6.85 17.61
C ILE A 255 3.09 -7.28 18.37
N GLY A 256 3.64 -6.42 19.23
CA GLY A 256 4.86 -6.67 19.99
C GLY A 256 4.72 -7.79 21.02
N GLU A 257 3.56 -7.87 21.65
CA GLU A 257 3.23 -8.92 22.62
C GLU A 257 2.90 -10.26 21.94
N ALA A 258 2.56 -10.28 20.65
CA ALA A 258 2.25 -11.50 19.91
C ALA A 258 3.46 -12.43 19.75
N SER A 259 3.20 -13.73 19.79
CA SER A 259 4.22 -14.77 19.59
C SER A 259 4.61 -14.92 18.12
N VAL A 260 3.66 -14.65 17.21
CA VAL A 260 3.84 -14.72 15.75
C VAL A 260 2.79 -13.86 15.06
N CYS A 261 3.12 -13.28 13.92
CA CYS A 261 2.19 -12.60 13.05
C CYS A 261 1.85 -13.46 11.82
N LEU A 262 0.55 -13.62 11.54
CA LEU A 262 0.04 -14.42 10.43
C LEU A 262 -0.22 -13.53 9.20
N ILE A 263 0.41 -13.85 8.07
CA ILE A 263 0.28 -13.11 6.82
C ILE A 263 -0.27 -14.02 5.73
N THR A 264 -1.56 -13.88 5.43
CA THR A 264 -2.32 -14.83 4.60
C THR A 264 -2.96 -14.22 3.35
N PRO A 265 -2.22 -13.45 2.51
CA PRO A 265 -2.81 -12.81 1.34
C PRO A 265 -3.33 -13.85 0.33
N CYS A 266 -4.51 -13.59 -0.23
CA CYS A 266 -5.15 -14.35 -1.30
C CYS A 266 -5.00 -13.66 -2.66
N TRP A 267 -3.99 -12.82 -2.81
CA TRP A 267 -3.68 -12.06 -4.02
C TRP A 267 -2.16 -11.86 -4.12
N GLN A 268 -1.71 -11.32 -5.26
CA GLN A 268 -0.31 -10.95 -5.45
C GLN A 268 -0.01 -9.67 -4.65
N GLU A 269 0.22 -9.82 -3.34
CA GLU A 269 0.52 -8.70 -2.43
C GLU A 269 1.75 -7.91 -2.94
N PRO A 270 1.59 -6.61 -3.25
CA PRO A 270 2.65 -5.79 -3.87
C PRO A 270 3.83 -5.53 -2.95
N PHE A 271 3.62 -5.47 -1.64
CA PHE A 271 4.67 -5.30 -0.63
C PHE A 271 4.27 -6.03 0.65
N GLY A 272 3.34 -5.46 1.41
CA GLY A 272 2.89 -5.98 2.70
C GLY A 272 3.49 -5.19 3.87
N LEU A 273 3.02 -3.95 4.08
CA LEU A 273 3.46 -3.09 5.19
C LEU A 273 3.35 -3.80 6.55
N VAL A 274 2.28 -4.57 6.74
CA VAL A 274 2.06 -5.41 7.93
C VAL A 274 3.23 -6.34 8.27
N VAL A 275 3.99 -6.78 7.27
CA VAL A 275 5.21 -7.59 7.47
C VAL A 275 6.31 -6.74 8.10
N ALA A 276 6.57 -5.56 7.54
CA ALA A 276 7.57 -4.64 8.04
C ALA A 276 7.22 -4.17 9.46
N GLU A 277 5.95 -3.84 9.71
CA GLU A 277 5.44 -3.38 11.02
C GLU A 277 5.60 -4.48 12.09
N ALA A 278 5.21 -5.72 11.78
CA ALA A 278 5.40 -6.86 12.68
C ALA A 278 6.88 -7.13 12.97
N MET A 279 7.72 -7.12 11.93
CA MET A 279 9.15 -7.32 12.10
C MET A 279 9.81 -6.19 12.89
N ALA A 280 9.37 -4.94 12.74
CA ALA A 280 9.86 -3.82 13.53
C ALA A 280 9.56 -4.00 15.03
N CYS A 281 8.44 -4.61 15.41
CA CYS A 281 8.20 -5.00 16.80
C CYS A 281 9.04 -6.21 17.28
N GLY A 282 9.79 -6.84 16.37
CA GLY A 282 10.51 -8.09 16.59
C GLY A 282 9.63 -9.33 16.48
N THR A 283 8.40 -9.22 15.97
CA THR A 283 7.44 -10.32 15.90
C THR A 283 7.69 -11.18 14.66
N PRO A 284 7.89 -12.51 14.81
CA PRO A 284 8.19 -13.39 13.69
C PRO A 284 6.98 -13.58 12.79
N ILE A 285 7.25 -13.90 11.53
CA ILE A 285 6.22 -14.05 10.48
C ILE A 285 5.93 -15.53 10.21
N ALA A 286 4.65 -15.89 10.11
CA ALA A 286 4.22 -17.13 9.47
C ALA A 286 3.22 -16.77 8.37
N GLY A 287 3.46 -17.20 7.13
CA GLY A 287 2.61 -16.75 6.03
C GLY A 287 2.67 -17.60 4.77
N PHE A 288 1.88 -17.23 3.77
CA PHE A 288 1.93 -17.87 2.46
C PHE A 288 3.03 -17.27 1.58
N ASN A 289 3.69 -18.11 0.80
CA ASN A 289 4.61 -17.75 -0.26
C ASN A 289 3.82 -17.13 -1.43
N MET A 290 3.46 -15.86 -1.27
CA MET A 290 2.57 -15.10 -2.17
C MET A 290 3.02 -13.65 -2.29
N GLY A 291 2.96 -13.08 -3.50
CA GLY A 291 3.34 -11.69 -3.72
C GLY A 291 4.78 -11.42 -3.27
N ALA A 292 5.01 -10.25 -2.68
CA ALA A 292 6.33 -9.81 -2.23
C ALA A 292 6.82 -10.51 -0.94
N LEU A 293 6.01 -11.34 -0.28
CA LEU A 293 6.42 -11.98 0.99
C LEU A 293 7.77 -12.72 0.92
N PRO A 294 8.10 -13.49 -0.14
CA PRO A 294 9.38 -14.21 -0.25
C PRO A 294 10.60 -13.28 -0.36
N GLU A 295 10.38 -12.04 -0.77
CA GLU A 295 11.40 -10.99 -0.84
C GLU A 295 11.59 -10.30 0.52
N LEU A 296 10.51 -10.19 1.32
CA LEU A 296 10.54 -9.53 2.61
C LEU A 296 10.97 -10.45 3.76
N VAL A 297 10.52 -11.72 3.72
CA VAL A 297 10.69 -12.70 4.80
C VAL A 297 11.84 -13.64 4.49
N THR A 298 12.86 -13.62 5.34
CA THR A 298 13.97 -14.59 5.34
C THR A 298 13.76 -15.67 6.39
N ALA A 299 14.55 -16.74 6.33
CA ALA A 299 14.54 -17.81 7.32
C ALA A 299 14.85 -17.35 8.76
N GLU A 300 15.47 -16.19 8.95
CA GLU A 300 15.72 -15.61 10.28
C GLU A 300 14.52 -14.84 10.84
N THR A 301 13.57 -14.46 9.96
CA THR A 301 12.47 -13.55 10.28
C THR A 301 11.10 -14.20 10.25
N GLY A 302 10.99 -15.36 9.60
CA GLY A 302 9.73 -16.08 9.52
C GLY A 302 9.81 -17.35 8.68
N VAL A 303 8.65 -17.98 8.52
CA VAL A 303 8.46 -19.20 7.74
C VAL A 303 7.33 -18.99 6.75
N LEU A 304 7.62 -19.23 5.46
CA LEU A 304 6.63 -19.16 4.39
C LEU A 304 6.29 -20.56 3.87
N VAL A 305 5.02 -20.79 3.58
CA VAL A 305 4.51 -22.07 3.04
C VAL A 305 3.73 -21.87 1.75
N GLU A 306 3.51 -22.93 1.00
CA GLU A 306 2.70 -22.88 -0.22
C GLU A 306 1.29 -22.35 0.06
N PHE A 307 0.79 -21.52 -0.86
CA PHE A 307 -0.53 -20.91 -0.75
C PHE A 307 -1.63 -21.97 -0.55
N GLY A 308 -2.52 -21.72 0.43
CA GLY A 308 -3.65 -22.60 0.73
C GLY A 308 -3.30 -23.84 1.55
N ASN A 309 -2.01 -24.13 1.79
CA ASN A 309 -1.60 -25.25 2.64
C ASN A 309 -1.71 -24.89 4.13
N VAL A 310 -2.95 -24.88 4.64
CA VAL A 310 -3.27 -24.52 6.03
C VAL A 310 -2.56 -25.40 7.07
N PRO A 311 -2.48 -26.73 6.92
CA PRO A 311 -1.72 -27.55 7.88
C PRO A 311 -0.23 -27.20 7.92
N ALA A 312 0.39 -26.92 6.76
CA ALA A 312 1.78 -26.45 6.73
C ALA A 312 1.92 -25.09 7.42
N LEU A 313 0.95 -24.18 7.24
CA LEU A 313 0.95 -22.89 7.93
C LEU A 313 0.83 -23.06 9.45
N GLY A 314 0.04 -24.04 9.93
CA GLY A 314 0.00 -24.42 11.34
C GLY A 314 1.36 -24.85 11.89
N ASN A 315 2.12 -25.66 11.14
CA ASN A 315 3.49 -26.02 11.52
C ASN A 315 4.46 -24.83 11.46
N ALA A 316 4.30 -23.96 10.47
CA ALA A 316 5.11 -22.75 10.31
C ALA A 316 4.93 -21.78 11.49
N ILE A 317 3.71 -21.68 12.04
CA ILE A 317 3.44 -20.92 13.27
C ILE A 317 4.36 -21.38 14.41
N CYS A 318 4.34 -22.68 14.71
CA CYS A 318 5.14 -23.25 15.80
C CYS A 318 6.65 -23.04 15.58
N GLN A 319 7.11 -23.12 14.34
CA GLN A 319 8.52 -22.89 13.99
C GLN A 319 8.92 -21.41 14.14
N ALA A 320 8.10 -20.50 13.62
CA ALA A 320 8.36 -19.07 13.63
C ALA A 320 8.43 -18.49 15.05
N MET A 321 7.64 -19.01 15.98
CA MET A 321 7.66 -18.62 17.41
C MET A 321 9.02 -18.85 18.09
N GLY A 322 9.88 -19.72 17.54
CA GLY A 322 11.21 -19.99 18.06
C GLY A 322 12.32 -19.05 17.53
N LEU A 323 11.98 -18.12 16.63
CA LEU A 323 12.97 -17.24 16.01
C LEU A 323 13.42 -16.10 16.94
N GLU A 324 14.66 -15.64 16.75
CA GLU A 324 15.27 -14.60 17.58
C GLU A 324 14.75 -13.21 17.22
N ARG A 325 13.78 -12.71 17.99
CA ARG A 325 13.12 -11.40 17.81
C ARG A 325 14.06 -10.23 17.51
N LYS A 326 15.25 -10.21 18.13
CA LYS A 326 16.25 -9.16 17.89
C LYS A 326 16.76 -9.15 16.45
N ARG A 327 16.99 -10.31 15.83
CA ARG A 327 17.37 -10.40 14.41
C ARG A 327 16.26 -9.91 13.50
N ILE A 328 15.02 -10.25 13.85
CA ILE A 328 13.82 -9.83 13.12
C ILE A 328 13.70 -8.30 13.11
N HIS A 329 13.84 -7.68 14.29
CA HIS A 329 13.85 -6.23 14.43
C HIS A 329 14.98 -5.58 13.61
N LEU A 330 16.22 -6.08 13.73
CA LEU A 330 17.35 -5.53 12.98
C LEU A 330 17.16 -5.66 11.46
N HIS A 331 16.56 -6.75 10.98
CA HIS A 331 16.23 -6.91 9.56
C HIS A 331 15.25 -5.83 9.10
N ALA A 332 14.20 -5.54 9.88
CA ALA A 332 13.26 -4.47 9.57
C ALA A 332 13.91 -3.08 9.56
N VAL A 333 14.69 -2.75 10.59
CA VAL A 333 15.39 -1.46 10.70
C VAL A 333 16.31 -1.24 9.50
N ASN A 334 17.03 -2.27 9.06
CA ASN A 334 17.99 -2.15 7.96
C ASN A 334 17.33 -2.07 6.58
N ARG A 335 16.12 -2.63 6.39
CA ARG A 335 15.51 -2.75 5.06
C ARG A 335 14.28 -1.88 4.83
N PHE A 336 13.55 -1.52 5.88
CA PHE A 336 12.22 -0.93 5.78
C PHE A 336 12.13 0.41 6.51
N ASP A 337 13.24 1.14 6.68
CA ASP A 337 13.21 2.50 7.20
C ASP A 337 12.60 3.45 6.16
N PHE A 338 11.53 4.13 6.55
CA PHE A 338 10.89 5.17 5.76
C PHE A 338 11.85 6.28 5.32
N HIS A 339 12.86 6.63 6.13
CA HIS A 339 13.82 7.69 5.79
C HIS A 339 14.72 7.31 4.60
N HIS A 340 15.11 6.04 4.50
CA HIS A 340 15.83 5.55 3.32
C HIS A 340 14.92 5.55 2.08
N MET A 341 13.66 5.16 2.24
CA MET A 341 12.68 5.19 1.15
C MET A 341 12.46 6.61 0.63
N ILE A 342 12.23 7.59 1.51
CA ILE A 342 11.95 8.97 1.08
C ILE A 342 13.16 9.63 0.45
N ALA A 343 14.38 9.38 0.95
CA ALA A 343 15.61 9.86 0.34
C ALA A 343 15.80 9.30 -1.08
N ALA A 344 15.47 8.02 -1.30
CA ALA A 344 15.51 7.42 -2.63
C ALA A 344 14.48 8.05 -3.58
N TYR A 345 13.27 8.36 -3.09
CA TYR A 345 12.27 9.08 -3.90
C TYR A 345 12.68 10.52 -4.18
N GLU A 346 13.24 11.25 -3.21
CA GLU A 346 13.74 12.61 -3.41
C GLU A 346 14.80 12.63 -4.52
N GLN A 347 15.81 11.74 -4.43
CA GLN A 347 16.84 11.60 -5.47
C GLN A 347 16.23 11.27 -6.84
N LEU A 348 15.28 10.32 -6.90
CA LEU A 348 14.62 9.97 -8.16
C LEU A 348 13.89 11.16 -8.77
N LEU A 349 13.23 11.98 -7.97
CA LEU A 349 12.55 13.18 -8.45
C LEU A 349 13.53 14.23 -8.97
N GLU A 350 14.68 14.39 -8.31
CA GLU A 350 15.77 15.28 -8.77
C GLU A 350 16.34 14.82 -10.12
N ASP A 351 16.68 13.53 -10.24
CA ASP A 351 17.24 12.94 -11.46
C ASP A 351 16.31 13.17 -12.66
N ILE A 352 15.00 12.95 -12.46
CA ILE A 352 13.97 13.15 -13.49
C ILE A 352 13.91 14.61 -13.97
N ILE A 353 14.05 15.57 -13.04
CA ILE A 353 14.05 16.99 -13.38
C ILE A 353 15.30 17.35 -14.18
N GLU A 354 16.47 16.83 -13.79
CA GLU A 354 17.74 17.07 -14.48
C GLU A 354 17.74 16.48 -15.89
N GLU A 355 17.28 15.25 -16.06
CA GLU A 355 17.12 14.62 -17.36
C GLU A 355 16.23 15.45 -18.30
N LYS A 356 15.09 15.94 -17.77
CA LYS A 356 14.17 16.77 -18.55
C LYS A 356 14.79 18.11 -18.96
N ARG A 357 15.58 18.73 -18.07
CA ARG A 357 16.32 19.96 -18.39
C ARG A 357 17.34 19.71 -19.49
N ASN A 358 18.12 18.64 -19.40
CA ASN A 358 19.14 18.31 -20.40
C ASN A 358 18.53 18.05 -21.79
N LEU A 359 17.38 17.37 -21.85
CA LEU A 359 16.65 17.17 -23.11
C LEU A 359 16.18 18.48 -23.75
N ASN A 360 15.79 19.47 -22.94
CA ASN A 360 15.37 20.78 -23.45
C ASN A 360 16.54 21.65 -23.95
N TYR A 361 17.77 21.41 -23.48
CA TYR A 361 18.97 22.13 -23.95
C TYR A 361 19.61 21.50 -25.20
N ALA A 362 19.25 20.25 -25.52
CA ALA A 362 19.79 19.51 -26.67
C ALA A 362 19.02 19.76 -27.98
N ILE A 363 17.93 20.53 -27.93
CA ILE A 363 17.05 20.93 -29.05
C ILE A 363 17.20 22.43 -29.27
#